data_AF-A0A9D5TGZ3-F1
#
_entry.id   AF-A0A9D5TGZ3-F1
#
_cell.length_a   1.000
_cell.length_b   1.000
_cell.length_c   1.000
_cell.angle_alpha   90.00
_cell.angle_beta   90.00
_cell.angle_gamma   90.00
#
_symmetry.space_group_name_H-M   'P 1'
#
loop_
_entity.id
_entity.type
_entity.pdbx_description
1 polymer ?
#
loop_
_entity_poly.entity_id
_entity_poly.type
_entity_poly.pdbx_seq_one_letter_code
_entity_poly.pdbx_strand_id
1 'polypeptide(L)'
;MASNHTPEYGLNQWSLEDSVVMEEFNTDNRNIEQALLALKAALPKFQTGSYVGTGTCGESNPKSLTFSFLPKLVLIMQGASAASNMGIMTCMQGVPAAMVSYDWPNTTDFKPYIVPLTWAGNTLSWQGIDASRNYNQEGLTYYYMAIG
;
A
#
# COMPACT_ATOMS: atom_id res chain seq x y z
N MET A 1 11.62 -10.34 -41.27
CA MET A 1 10.89 -10.31 -39.98
C MET A 1 11.93 -10.30 -38.88
N ALA A 2 11.63 -9.74 -37.71
CA ALA A 2 12.59 -9.72 -36.59
C ALA A 2 13.12 -11.14 -36.30
N SER A 3 14.43 -11.26 -36.14
CA SER A 3 15.13 -12.53 -35.92
C SER A 3 15.24 -12.88 -34.44
N ASN A 4 15.05 -11.91 -33.54
CA ASN A 4 15.08 -12.11 -32.08
C ASN A 4 14.28 -10.99 -31.36
N HIS A 5 14.19 -11.05 -30.02
CA HIS A 5 13.52 -10.04 -29.20
C HIS A 5 14.24 -9.77 -27.87
N THR A 6 14.00 -8.59 -27.26
CA THR A 6 14.46 -8.28 -25.90
C THR A 6 13.71 -9.13 -24.84
N PRO A 7 14.32 -9.41 -23.67
CA PRO A 7 13.82 -10.43 -22.74
C PRO A 7 12.58 -10.02 -21.92
N GLU A 8 12.40 -8.75 -21.55
CA GLU A 8 11.31 -8.32 -20.67
C GLU A 8 10.09 -7.82 -21.46
N TYR A 9 10.33 -7.09 -22.54
CA TYR A 9 9.25 -6.45 -23.31
C TYR A 9 9.13 -6.92 -24.75
N GLY A 10 9.98 -7.86 -25.19
CA GLY A 10 9.82 -8.50 -26.49
C GLY A 10 10.01 -7.55 -27.68
N LEU A 11 10.91 -6.56 -27.58
CA LEU A 11 11.17 -5.60 -28.64
C LEU A 11 11.99 -6.25 -29.75
N ASN A 12 11.61 -6.00 -31.01
CA ASN A 12 12.22 -6.59 -32.20
C ASN A 12 13.75 -6.43 -32.23
N GLN A 13 14.46 -7.48 -32.62
CA GLN A 13 15.88 -7.43 -32.95
C GLN A 13 16.12 -8.06 -34.32
N TRP A 14 16.85 -7.34 -35.17
CA TRP A 14 17.14 -7.77 -36.54
C TRP A 14 18.57 -8.26 -36.68
N SER A 15 18.83 -9.17 -37.62
CA SER A 15 20.17 -9.70 -37.91
C SER A 15 20.96 -8.76 -38.82
N LEU A 16 22.28 -8.97 -38.94
CA LEU A 16 23.15 -8.18 -39.83
C LEU A 16 22.78 -8.30 -41.31
N GLU A 17 22.05 -9.35 -41.69
CA GLU A 17 21.66 -9.64 -43.08
C GLU A 17 20.38 -8.89 -43.48
N ASP A 18 19.73 -8.18 -42.57
CA ASP A 18 18.50 -7.46 -42.87
C ASP A 18 18.75 -6.10 -43.55
N SER A 19 17.75 -5.60 -44.28
CA SER A 19 17.82 -4.38 -45.09
C SER A 19 17.68 -3.08 -44.26
N VAL A 20 17.35 -3.19 -42.97
CA VAL A 20 17.24 -2.06 -42.01
C VAL A 20 18.61 -1.73 -41.43
N VAL A 21 18.85 -0.48 -41.03
CA VAL A 21 20.04 -0.08 -40.24
C VAL A 21 19.99 -0.74 -38.86
N MET A 22 20.48 -1.98 -38.81
CA MET A 22 20.27 -2.92 -37.70
C MET A 22 20.89 -2.45 -36.39
N GLU A 23 22.11 -1.91 -36.43
CA GLU A 23 22.83 -1.52 -35.22
C GLU A 23 22.15 -0.38 -34.48
N GLU A 24 21.74 0.67 -35.19
CA GLU A 24 21.02 1.81 -34.61
C GLU A 24 19.66 1.37 -34.06
N PHE A 25 18.87 0.63 -34.87
CA PHE A 25 17.56 0.14 -34.44
C PHE A 25 17.64 -0.78 -33.22
N ASN A 26 18.55 -1.75 -33.22
CA ASN A 26 18.73 -2.66 -32.09
C ASN A 26 19.28 -1.94 -30.86
N THR A 27 20.09 -0.89 -31.05
CA THR A 27 20.56 -0.02 -29.96
C THR A 27 19.41 0.76 -29.34
N ASP A 28 18.56 1.37 -30.16
CA ASP A 28 17.37 2.06 -29.68
C ASP A 28 16.43 1.12 -28.92
N ASN A 29 16.21 -0.10 -29.42
CA ASN A 29 15.38 -1.07 -28.71
C ASN A 29 15.99 -1.52 -27.37
N ARG A 30 17.31 -1.65 -27.27
CA ARG A 30 17.96 -1.88 -25.97
C ARG A 30 17.80 -0.67 -25.04
N ASN A 31 17.91 0.55 -25.56
CA ASN A 31 17.72 1.76 -24.77
C ASN A 31 16.27 1.86 -24.26
N ILE A 32 15.29 1.55 -25.11
CA ILE A 32 13.87 1.50 -24.73
C ILE A 32 13.62 0.42 -23.67
N GLU A 33 14.17 -0.78 -23.85
CA GLU A 33 14.08 -1.87 -22.86
C GLU A 33 14.61 -1.41 -21.49
N GLN A 34 15.79 -0.82 -21.46
CA GLN A 34 16.41 -0.32 -20.23
C GLN A 34 15.62 0.82 -19.60
N ALA A 35 15.11 1.75 -20.41
CA ALA A 35 14.26 2.83 -19.91
C ALA A 35 12.97 2.31 -19.30
N LEU A 36 12.34 1.30 -19.91
CA LEU A 36 11.10 0.70 -19.42
C LEU A 36 11.31 -0.14 -18.15
N LEU A 37 12.44 -0.85 -18.06
CA LEU A 37 12.89 -1.52 -16.83
C LEU A 37 13.14 -0.52 -15.69
N ALA A 38 13.85 0.58 -15.97
CA ALA A 38 14.10 1.63 -14.99
C ALA A 38 12.78 2.28 -14.52
N LEU A 39 11.85 2.53 -15.44
CA LEU A 39 10.53 3.05 -15.11
C LEU A 39 9.75 2.06 -14.24
N LYS A 40 9.69 0.77 -14.61
CA LYS A 40 9.03 -0.29 -13.82
C LYS A 40 9.58 -0.40 -12.41
N ALA A 41 10.90 -0.23 -12.23
CA ALA A 41 11.54 -0.22 -10.92
C ALA A 41 11.25 1.05 -10.09
N ALA A 42 10.98 2.18 -10.76
CA ALA A 42 10.67 3.46 -10.11
C ALA A 42 9.19 3.65 -9.78
N LEU A 43 8.29 2.84 -10.36
CA LEU A 43 6.85 2.94 -10.08
C LEU A 43 6.56 2.62 -8.61
N PRO A 44 5.75 3.47 -7.92
CA PRO A 44 5.29 3.15 -6.58
C PRO A 44 4.53 1.84 -6.55
N LYS A 45 4.71 1.06 -5.49
CA LYS A 45 3.95 -0.18 -5.27
C LYS A 45 2.69 0.13 -4.49
N PHE A 46 1.58 -0.50 -4.88
CA PHE A 46 0.30 -0.38 -4.19
C PHE A 46 -0.18 -1.76 -3.77
N GLN A 47 -0.73 -1.84 -2.56
CA GLN A 47 -1.43 -3.04 -2.09
C GLN A 47 -2.72 -2.60 -1.42
N THR A 48 -3.83 -3.17 -1.84
CA THR A 48 -5.15 -2.94 -1.23
C THR A 48 -5.69 -4.24 -0.65
N GLY A 49 -6.52 -4.13 0.38
CA GLY A 49 -7.22 -5.28 0.92
C GLY A 49 -8.28 -4.86 1.92
N SER A 50 -8.87 -5.85 2.58
CA SER A 50 -9.83 -5.62 3.66
C SER A 50 -9.72 -6.69 4.74
N TYR A 51 -10.26 -6.39 5.91
CA TYR A 51 -10.46 -7.35 6.99
C TYR A 51 -11.74 -7.02 7.75
N VAL A 52 -12.31 -8.03 8.41
CA VAL A 52 -13.45 -7.85 9.31
C VAL A 52 -12.93 -7.76 10.74
N GLY A 53 -13.40 -6.76 11.48
CA GLY A 53 -13.01 -6.57 12.87
C GLY A 53 -13.57 -7.67 13.77
N THR A 54 -12.80 -8.02 14.80
CA THR A 54 -13.10 -9.14 15.70
C THR A 54 -13.56 -8.69 17.09
N GLY A 55 -13.62 -7.38 17.36
CA GLY A 55 -13.99 -6.80 18.66
C GLY A 55 -12.85 -6.80 19.69
N THR A 56 -11.72 -7.45 19.44
CA THR A 56 -10.62 -7.55 20.41
C THR A 56 -9.73 -6.30 20.42
N CYS A 57 -9.24 -5.92 21.60
CA CYS A 57 -8.35 -4.78 21.82
C CYS A 57 -7.46 -4.98 23.06
N GLY A 58 -6.56 -4.01 23.32
CA GLY A 58 -5.64 -4.01 24.47
C GLY A 58 -4.24 -4.54 24.16
N GLU A 59 -3.32 -4.40 25.13
CA GLU A 59 -1.88 -4.71 24.99
C GLU A 59 -1.58 -6.13 24.55
N SER A 60 -2.44 -7.08 24.94
CA SER A 60 -2.29 -8.49 24.57
C SER A 60 -2.82 -8.82 23.18
N ASN A 61 -3.48 -7.87 22.48
CA ASN A 61 -4.13 -8.09 21.19
C ASN A 61 -3.82 -6.95 20.19
N PRO A 62 -2.54 -6.70 19.84
CA PRO A 62 -2.21 -5.73 18.81
C PRO A 62 -2.76 -6.19 17.46
N LYS A 63 -3.23 -5.24 16.66
CA LYS A 63 -3.58 -5.50 15.26
C LYS A 63 -2.37 -5.28 14.40
N SER A 64 -2.28 -6.04 13.31
CA SER A 64 -1.19 -5.90 12.36
C SER A 64 -1.61 -6.14 10.92
N LEU A 65 -0.88 -5.53 9.99
CA LEU A 65 -0.94 -5.76 8.56
C LEU A 65 0.49 -5.93 8.02
N THR A 66 0.71 -6.96 7.22
CA THR A 66 1.99 -7.24 6.56
C THR A 66 1.84 -7.10 5.05
N PHE A 67 2.76 -6.35 4.43
CA PHE A 67 2.71 -6.00 3.01
C PHE A 67 3.78 -6.74 2.20
N SER A 68 3.57 -6.91 0.90
CA SER A 68 4.55 -7.56 0.00
C SER A 68 5.78 -6.69 -0.33
N PHE A 69 5.80 -5.45 0.17
CA PHE A 69 6.88 -4.47 0.02
C PHE A 69 6.95 -3.60 1.29
N LEU A 70 8.03 -2.83 1.44
CA LEU A 70 8.14 -1.84 2.53
C LEU A 70 7.17 -0.67 2.27
N PRO A 71 6.09 -0.51 3.05
CA PRO A 71 5.19 0.62 2.86
C PRO A 71 5.86 1.92 3.32
N LYS A 72 5.50 3.02 2.67
CA LYS A 72 5.80 4.41 3.08
C LYS A 72 4.58 5.09 3.68
N LEU A 73 3.39 4.75 3.17
CA LEU A 73 2.10 5.21 3.64
C LEU A 73 1.13 4.04 3.72
N VAL A 74 0.37 3.96 4.80
CA VAL A 74 -0.77 3.04 4.95
C VAL A 74 -2.00 3.85 5.35
N LEU A 75 -3.08 3.66 4.62
CA LEU A 75 -4.40 4.19 4.92
C LEU A 75 -5.28 3.02 5.34
N ILE A 76 -5.97 3.15 6.46
CA ILE A 76 -6.99 2.18 6.91
C ILE A 76 -8.29 2.94 7.09
N MET A 77 -9.30 2.59 6.30
CA MET A 77 -10.62 3.19 6.32
C MET A 77 -11.62 2.24 6.97
N GLN A 78 -12.41 2.77 7.89
CA GLN A 78 -13.56 2.09 8.43
C GLN A 78 -14.70 2.08 7.40
N GLY A 79 -15.28 0.91 7.14
CA GLY A 79 -16.51 0.79 6.35
C GLY A 79 -17.67 1.49 7.06
N ALA A 80 -18.50 2.20 6.30
CA ALA A 80 -19.68 2.87 6.85
C ALA A 80 -20.65 1.84 7.44
N SER A 81 -21.22 2.16 8.61
CA SER A 81 -22.39 1.46 9.15
C SER A 81 -23.45 2.49 9.53
N ALA A 82 -24.71 2.06 9.63
CA ALA A 82 -25.80 2.95 10.06
C ALA A 82 -25.58 3.56 11.47
N ALA A 83 -24.65 3.02 12.25
CA ALA A 83 -24.37 3.39 13.63
C ALA A 83 -23.00 4.07 13.83
N SER A 84 -22.18 4.28 12.79
CA SER A 84 -20.83 4.84 12.93
C SER A 84 -20.41 5.70 11.75
N ASN A 85 -19.84 6.87 12.03
CA ASN A 85 -19.18 7.69 11.02
C ASN A 85 -17.94 6.98 10.45
N MET A 86 -17.59 7.32 9.21
CA MET A 86 -16.39 6.80 8.55
C MET A 86 -15.15 7.43 9.19
N GLY A 87 -14.25 6.61 9.72
CA GLY A 87 -12.93 7.01 10.19
C GLY A 87 -11.83 6.59 9.22
N ILE A 88 -10.74 7.36 9.19
CA ILE A 88 -9.50 7.00 8.50
C ILE A 88 -8.32 7.08 9.47
N MET A 89 -7.51 6.03 9.51
CA MET A 89 -6.21 6.02 10.15
C MET A 89 -5.14 6.14 9.07
N THR A 90 -4.27 7.14 9.21
CA THR A 90 -3.15 7.38 8.31
C THR A 90 -1.85 7.10 9.04
N CYS A 91 -1.10 6.13 8.55
CA CYS A 91 0.16 5.68 9.14
C CYS A 91 1.30 5.95 8.16
N MET A 92 2.31 6.72 8.57
CA MET A 92 3.54 6.93 7.82
C MET A 92 4.65 6.03 8.38
N GLN A 93 5.44 5.43 7.48
CA GLN A 93 6.52 4.54 7.88
C GLN A 93 7.51 5.24 8.82
N GLY A 94 7.86 4.58 9.93
CA GLY A 94 8.78 5.11 10.92
C GLY A 94 8.16 6.13 11.88
N VAL A 95 6.92 6.59 11.64
CA VAL A 95 6.19 7.41 12.61
C VAL A 95 5.56 6.49 13.66
N PRO A 96 5.80 6.72 14.96
CA PRO A 96 5.42 5.79 16.03
C PRO A 96 3.97 5.96 16.51
N ALA A 97 3.17 6.76 15.81
CA ALA A 97 1.78 7.03 16.19
C ALA A 97 0.93 7.46 14.99
N ALA A 98 -0.36 7.16 15.03
CA ALA A 98 -1.36 7.71 14.11
C ALA A 98 -2.49 8.36 14.89
N MET A 99 -3.07 9.40 14.30
CA MET A 99 -4.32 9.97 14.80
C MET A 99 -5.49 9.17 14.25
N VAL A 100 -6.47 8.91 15.10
CA VAL A 100 -7.75 8.34 14.71
C VAL A 100 -8.89 9.24 15.18
N SER A 101 -9.82 9.52 14.26
CA SER A 101 -11.06 10.20 14.58
C SER A 101 -11.96 9.27 15.40
N TYR A 102 -12.53 9.81 16.48
CA TYR A 102 -13.55 9.16 17.26
C TYR A 102 -14.70 10.15 17.45
N ASP A 103 -15.88 9.82 16.93
CA ASP A 103 -17.09 10.57 17.24
C ASP A 103 -17.72 10.00 18.50
N TRP A 104 -17.57 10.72 19.62
CA TRP A 104 -18.39 10.47 20.80
C TRP A 104 -19.80 11.01 20.51
N PRO A 105 -20.88 10.26 20.78
CA PRO A 105 -22.22 10.78 20.55
C PRO A 105 -22.44 12.00 21.47
N ASN A 106 -22.76 13.15 20.86
CA ASN A 106 -23.23 14.39 21.50
C ASN A 106 -22.19 15.38 22.04
N THR A 107 -21.00 15.49 21.47
CA THR A 107 -20.14 16.67 21.72
C THR A 107 -19.69 17.31 20.41
N THR A 108 -19.77 18.64 20.32
CA THR A 108 -19.18 19.45 19.24
C THR A 108 -17.64 19.45 19.24
N ASP A 109 -17.03 18.83 20.26
CA ASP A 109 -15.58 18.75 20.42
C ASP A 109 -15.03 17.52 19.71
N PHE A 110 -14.42 17.74 18.54
CA PHE A 110 -13.58 16.74 17.90
C PHE A 110 -12.34 16.46 18.77
N LYS A 111 -12.30 15.30 19.44
CA LYS A 111 -11.14 14.86 20.23
C LYS A 111 -10.44 13.70 19.53
N PRO A 112 -9.38 13.96 18.74
CA PRO A 112 -8.62 12.89 18.09
C PRO A 112 -7.93 12.04 19.16
N TYR A 113 -7.93 10.73 18.96
CA TYR A 113 -7.16 9.80 19.78
C TYR A 113 -5.86 9.45 19.08
N ILE A 114 -4.77 9.30 19.83
CA ILE A 114 -3.46 8.91 19.29
C ILE A 114 -3.26 7.42 19.55
N VAL A 115 -3.13 6.65 18.48
CA VAL A 115 -2.85 5.22 18.52
C VAL A 115 -1.35 5.00 18.34
N PRO A 116 -0.66 4.30 19.27
CA PRO A 116 0.74 3.93 19.08
C PRO A 116 0.88 2.95 17.92
N LEU A 117 1.93 3.17 17.11
CA LEU A 117 2.32 2.32 15.99
C LEU A 117 3.67 1.67 16.25
N THR A 118 3.80 0.42 15.85
CA THR A 118 5.08 -0.29 15.77
C THR A 118 5.30 -0.73 14.33
N TRP A 119 6.50 -0.48 13.81
CA TRP A 119 6.91 -0.92 12.49
C TRP A 119 8.02 -1.96 12.59
N ALA A 120 7.83 -3.09 11.92
CA ALA A 120 8.84 -4.14 11.80
C ALA A 120 8.98 -4.51 10.32
N GLY A 121 9.94 -3.88 9.64
CA GLY A 121 10.11 -4.02 8.19
C GLY A 121 8.84 -3.61 7.44
N ASN A 122 8.24 -4.56 6.72
CA ASN A 122 7.00 -4.43 5.95
C ASN A 122 5.72 -4.71 6.77
N THR A 123 5.81 -4.78 8.09
CA THR A 123 4.65 -4.98 8.98
C THR A 123 4.35 -3.74 9.80
N LEU A 124 3.11 -3.28 9.71
CA LEU A 124 2.50 -2.27 10.58
C LEU A 124 1.76 -2.99 11.71
N SER A 125 2.01 -2.61 12.95
CA SER A 125 1.21 -3.01 14.11
C SER A 125 0.71 -1.80 14.88
N TRP A 126 -0.48 -1.87 15.47
CA TRP A 126 -1.05 -0.81 16.28
C TRP A 126 -1.91 -1.34 17.41
N GLN A 127 -2.18 -0.46 18.38
CA GLN A 127 -2.93 -0.83 19.56
C GLN A 127 -3.79 0.32 20.08
N GLY A 128 -5.10 0.23 19.86
CA GLY A 128 -6.10 1.10 20.47
C GLY A 128 -6.50 0.65 21.87
N ILE A 129 -7.10 1.58 22.63
CA ILE A 129 -7.63 1.34 23.98
C ILE A 129 -8.98 0.62 24.01
N ASP A 130 -9.68 0.59 22.87
CA ASP A 130 -10.94 -0.12 22.67
C ASP A 130 -11.04 -0.60 21.22
N ALA A 131 -12.03 -1.45 20.90
CA ALA A 131 -12.18 -2.05 19.58
C ALA A 131 -12.36 -1.02 18.45
N SER A 132 -13.03 0.11 18.72
CA SER A 132 -13.27 1.16 17.72
C SER A 132 -11.96 1.88 17.38
N ARG A 133 -11.24 2.34 18.41
CA ARG A 133 -9.94 3.04 18.27
C ARG A 133 -8.81 2.10 17.86
N ASN A 134 -9.01 0.79 17.99
CA ASN A 134 -8.12 -0.24 17.47
C ASN A 134 -8.43 -0.63 16.02
N TYR A 135 -9.38 0.06 15.34
CA TYR A 135 -9.84 -0.28 13.99
C TYR A 135 -10.19 -1.76 13.88
N ASN A 136 -10.90 -2.28 14.88
CA ASN A 136 -11.19 -3.70 15.01
C ASN A 136 -12.57 -3.96 15.61
N GLN A 137 -13.53 -3.06 15.39
CA GLN A 137 -14.89 -3.24 15.89
C GLN A 137 -15.52 -4.50 15.28
N GLU A 138 -16.16 -5.31 16.11
CA GLU A 138 -16.69 -6.61 15.72
C GLU A 138 -17.67 -6.50 14.53
N GLY A 139 -17.48 -7.36 13.53
CA GLY A 139 -18.36 -7.44 12.35
C GLY A 139 -18.22 -6.28 11.37
N LEU A 140 -17.39 -5.27 11.66
CA LEU A 140 -17.20 -4.13 10.78
C LEU A 140 -16.05 -4.38 9.80
N THR A 141 -16.27 -4.11 8.52
CA THR A 141 -15.24 -4.25 7.48
C THR A 141 -14.36 -3.00 7.46
N TYR A 142 -13.04 -3.21 7.44
CA TYR A 142 -12.03 -2.19 7.25
C TYR A 142 -11.33 -2.42 5.91
N TYR A 143 -11.11 -1.36 5.16
CA TYR A 143 -10.38 -1.37 3.90
C TYR A 143 -9.04 -0.70 4.10
N TYR A 144 -7.99 -1.21 3.46
CA TYR A 144 -6.69 -0.60 3.53
C TYR A 144 -6.05 -0.42 2.15
N MET A 145 -5.18 0.58 2.06
CA MET A 145 -4.27 0.81 0.96
C MET A 145 -2.88 1.11 1.53
N ALA A 146 -1.87 0.43 1.01
CA ALA A 146 -0.47 0.72 1.27
C ALA A 146 0.21 1.20 0.00
N ILE A 147 1.10 2.18 0.15
CA ILE A 147 1.92 2.77 -0.91
C ILE A 147 3.39 2.62 -0.50
N GLY A 148 4.24 2.06 -1.37
CA GLY A 148 5.68 1.84 -1.15
C GLY A 148 6.55 2.41 -2.26
#